data_AF-A0A537V9M7-F1
#
_entry.id   AF-A0A537V9M7-F1
#
_cell.length_a   1.000
_cell.length_b   1.000
_cell.length_c   1.000
_cell.angle_alpha   90.00
_cell.angle_beta   90.00
_cell.angle_gamma   90.00
#
_symmetry.space_group_name_H-M   'P 1'
#
loop_
_entity.id
_entity.type
_entity.pdbx_description
1 polymer ?
#
loop_
_entity_poly.entity_id
_entity_poly.type
_entity_poly.pdbx_seq_one_letter_code
_entity_poly.pdbx_strand_id
1 'polypeptide(L)'
;MGSPPRSRVILALLVAAAACTSTVTTAATGSSPPPSGSGTVSASASPSTSPSPGVVVIRPRGNGSLRVRGAYPHVASVCRHPEQPRLDARYPGSLAVRRASDGTLDLTVTLPFERYLEGIAEVPPTWPTAALQAQAIAARSYALAVTGWSGPQGATLQTPICSTTSCQVYRGIPVAPTPGIKRWYAAVNGTAGEVLQDSGRPIEAVYFSTSNGHTYGNDQVFGSAPLPYLRPVVERDDGASPESHWRVALPFTDLARFLARAQLWPPGRPIRSVTRTGGSIVVAGGGTSRTIDVGTFDGAVDQWGPCLFPGRYPGPSRFGSALPTTVPSGWYTVSHASGRVIVTGRGWGHGVGMVQWGAYGKARLGWSTDRILGYYYGGLQPQPFPEPGLIHVRVATGLTSLTTSPSSGVTVNGRHVSGSVTVRGGDRLQVTDPPPTARFHGSVTRISPTLRVKLVGRDWHPGCPVPIDHLRLVRVSYWTFSGRIRLGPLVVAERVAQDVLWVFHRLFQARFPIHRIGLPPRYRPPRPSDWYSTRDLTAAFNCRPATGNPGVLSQHSYGWAVDVNPLQNPYVGTDGKVLRRAAKPYLDRTLRAPGMIHPGDVVVRSFAAIGWSWGGDWNTIKDYMHFSLTGR
;
A
#
# COMPACT_ATOMS: atom_id res chain seq x y z
N MET A 1 -31.84 -31.59 49.73
CA MET A 1 -32.64 -30.34 49.62
C MET A 1 -32.11 -29.57 48.44
N GLY A 2 -32.89 -29.46 47.36
CA GLY A 2 -32.41 -29.07 46.03
C GLY A 2 -33.08 -27.82 45.44
N SER A 3 -32.36 -27.24 44.46
CA SER A 3 -32.73 -26.26 43.42
C SER A 3 -33.07 -24.81 43.83
N PRO A 4 -32.93 -23.78 42.95
CA PRO A 4 -32.25 -23.69 41.64
C PRO A 4 -31.39 -22.40 41.44
N PRO A 5 -30.72 -22.21 40.27
CA PRO A 5 -29.86 -21.06 39.95
C PRO A 5 -30.63 -19.87 39.35
N ARG A 6 -30.08 -18.66 39.43
CA ARG A 6 -30.56 -17.47 38.69
C ARG A 6 -29.41 -16.72 38.01
N SER A 7 -29.38 -16.82 36.68
CA SER A 7 -28.67 -15.94 35.76
C SER A 7 -29.16 -14.49 35.87
N ARG A 8 -28.25 -13.51 35.82
CA ARG A 8 -28.55 -12.14 35.37
C ARG A 8 -27.41 -11.56 34.52
N VAL A 9 -27.72 -11.54 33.23
CA VAL A 9 -27.35 -10.62 32.14
C VAL A 9 -26.64 -9.34 32.57
N ILE A 10 -25.42 -9.13 32.05
CA ILE A 10 -24.72 -7.84 32.01
C ILE A 10 -25.20 -7.10 30.75
N LEU A 11 -25.88 -5.98 30.93
CA LEU A 11 -26.35 -5.09 29.87
C LEU A 11 -25.22 -4.13 29.49
N ALA A 12 -24.50 -4.44 28.40
CA ALA A 12 -23.60 -3.49 27.76
C ALA A 12 -24.44 -2.54 26.89
N LEU A 13 -24.41 -1.24 27.20
CA LEU A 13 -25.00 -0.17 26.39
C LEU A 13 -24.20 -0.02 25.09
N LEU A 14 -24.65 -0.72 24.05
CA LEU A 14 -24.29 -0.52 22.65
C LEU A 14 -25.09 0.66 22.09
N VAL A 15 -24.38 1.71 21.65
CA VAL A 15 -24.96 2.74 20.79
C VAL A 15 -25.21 2.12 19.41
N ALA A 16 -26.47 2.23 18.97
CA ALA A 16 -27.06 1.51 17.85
C ALA A 16 -26.44 1.86 16.49
N ALA A 17 -26.01 0.82 15.77
CA ALA A 17 -25.97 0.82 14.31
C ALA A 17 -27.22 0.10 13.81
N ALA A 18 -28.05 0.79 13.03
CA ALA A 18 -29.28 0.27 12.47
C ALA A 18 -28.98 -0.82 11.43
N ALA A 19 -29.48 -2.04 11.68
CA ALA A 19 -29.60 -3.09 10.67
C ALA A 19 -31.03 -3.61 10.69
N CYS A 20 -31.76 -3.37 9.60
CA CYS A 20 -33.08 -3.92 9.34
C CYS A 20 -33.00 -5.46 9.26
N THR A 21 -33.79 -6.15 10.08
CA THR A 21 -33.99 -7.60 10.00
C THR A 21 -35.16 -7.95 9.09
N SER A 22 -34.89 -8.93 8.23
CA SER A 22 -35.78 -9.54 7.24
C SER A 22 -36.91 -10.36 7.87
N THR A 23 -38.07 -10.39 7.21
CA THR A 23 -39.09 -11.44 7.36
C THR A 23 -39.10 -12.32 6.11
N VAL A 24 -38.68 -13.58 6.23
CA VAL A 24 -38.91 -14.60 5.20
C VAL A 24 -39.59 -15.79 5.86
N THR A 25 -40.78 -16.06 5.38
CA THR A 25 -41.67 -17.16 5.73
C THR A 25 -41.15 -18.48 5.17
N THR A 26 -41.22 -19.53 5.98
CA THR A 26 -40.94 -20.93 5.61
C THR A 26 -42.06 -21.52 4.75
N ALA A 27 -41.70 -22.22 3.68
CA ALA A 27 -42.51 -23.30 3.11
C ALA A 27 -41.60 -24.41 2.54
N ALA A 28 -42.03 -25.65 2.73
CA ALA A 28 -41.28 -26.87 2.50
C ALA A 28 -41.72 -27.59 1.20
N THR A 29 -40.92 -28.59 0.83
CA THR A 29 -41.19 -29.78 -0.02
C THR A 29 -40.85 -29.72 -1.52
N GLY A 30 -40.21 -30.79 -2.02
CA GLY A 30 -40.12 -31.13 -3.45
C GLY A 30 -38.77 -31.68 -3.93
N SER A 31 -38.64 -33.01 -3.98
CA SER A 31 -37.51 -33.79 -4.54
C SER A 31 -37.77 -34.26 -5.98
N SER A 32 -36.78 -34.22 -6.90
CA SER A 32 -36.47 -35.23 -7.96
C SER A 32 -35.33 -34.81 -8.94
N PRO A 33 -34.65 -35.74 -9.65
CA PRO A 33 -33.32 -35.57 -10.28
C PRO A 33 -33.35 -35.29 -11.83
N PRO A 34 -32.19 -35.13 -12.53
CA PRO A 34 -32.09 -34.38 -13.80
C PRO A 34 -32.03 -35.26 -15.06
N PRO A 35 -32.10 -34.66 -16.27
CA PRO A 35 -31.52 -35.26 -17.46
C PRO A 35 -30.34 -34.48 -18.04
N SER A 36 -29.40 -35.27 -18.53
CA SER A 36 -28.18 -34.98 -19.27
C SER A 36 -28.41 -34.30 -20.63
N GLY A 37 -27.55 -33.35 -20.98
CA GLY A 37 -27.45 -32.77 -22.32
C GLY A 37 -26.03 -32.28 -22.62
N SER A 38 -25.35 -33.00 -23.50
CA SER A 38 -24.02 -32.73 -24.04
C SER A 38 -24.03 -31.60 -25.07
N GLY A 39 -23.16 -30.60 -24.90
CA GLY A 39 -22.94 -29.54 -25.88
C GLY A 39 -21.53 -28.96 -25.77
N THR A 40 -20.67 -29.26 -26.73
CA THR A 40 -19.29 -28.79 -26.87
C THR A 40 -19.27 -27.32 -27.28
N VAL A 41 -18.68 -26.44 -26.47
CA VAL A 41 -18.41 -25.03 -26.84
C VAL A 41 -16.97 -24.65 -26.49
N SER A 42 -16.29 -24.10 -27.50
CA SER A 42 -14.91 -23.62 -27.54
C SER A 42 -14.53 -22.69 -26.37
N ALA A 43 -13.42 -22.99 -25.70
CA ALA A 43 -12.85 -22.16 -24.64
C ALA A 43 -12.06 -20.96 -25.22
N SER A 44 -12.71 -19.80 -25.25
CA SER A 44 -12.04 -18.50 -25.25
C SER A 44 -11.48 -18.25 -23.84
N ALA A 45 -10.16 -18.03 -23.74
CA ALA A 45 -9.48 -17.72 -22.48
C ALA A 45 -9.90 -16.34 -21.96
N SER A 46 -10.99 -16.31 -21.20
CA SER A 46 -11.38 -15.18 -20.35
C SER A 46 -10.49 -15.14 -19.10
N PRO A 47 -10.18 -13.96 -18.55
CA PRO A 47 -9.46 -13.85 -17.29
C PRO A 47 -10.22 -14.62 -16.21
N SER A 48 -9.54 -15.57 -15.57
CA SER A 48 -10.09 -16.41 -14.51
C SER A 48 -10.67 -15.54 -13.39
N THR A 49 -11.98 -15.41 -13.35
CA THR A 49 -12.69 -14.72 -12.28
C THR A 49 -13.27 -15.79 -11.36
N SER A 50 -12.40 -16.41 -10.56
CA SER A 50 -12.89 -17.19 -9.42
C SER A 50 -13.58 -16.23 -8.45
N PRO A 51 -14.76 -16.56 -7.87
CA PRO A 51 -15.33 -15.77 -6.79
C PRO A 51 -14.26 -15.69 -5.70
N SER A 52 -13.73 -14.48 -5.48
CA SER A 52 -12.75 -14.32 -4.42
C SER A 52 -13.43 -14.66 -3.09
N PRO A 53 -12.74 -15.38 -2.17
CA PRO A 53 -13.21 -15.47 -0.79
C PRO A 53 -13.59 -14.07 -0.30
N GLY A 54 -14.58 -13.95 0.59
CA GLY A 54 -15.04 -12.66 1.14
C GLY A 54 -13.95 -11.83 1.82
N VAL A 55 -12.72 -12.37 1.89
CA VAL A 55 -11.49 -11.73 2.34
C VAL A 55 -10.36 -11.98 1.32
N VAL A 56 -9.64 -10.94 0.94
CA VAL A 56 -8.36 -11.00 0.22
C VAL A 56 -7.22 -10.79 1.20
N VAL A 57 -6.26 -11.71 1.22
CA VAL A 57 -5.10 -11.65 2.11
C VAL A 57 -3.83 -11.30 1.32
N ILE A 58 -3.18 -10.20 1.68
CA ILE A 58 -1.97 -9.69 1.04
C ILE A 58 -0.82 -9.78 2.04
N ARG A 59 0.28 -10.48 1.70
CA ARG A 59 1.43 -10.66 2.59
C ARG A 59 2.73 -10.20 1.92
N PRO A 60 3.53 -9.32 2.55
CA PRO A 60 4.86 -9.02 2.05
C PRO A 60 5.78 -10.24 2.19
N ARG A 61 6.81 -10.37 1.34
CA ARG A 61 7.85 -11.39 1.51
C ARG A 61 8.84 -11.01 2.61
N GLY A 62 9.16 -11.97 3.47
CA GLY A 62 10.09 -11.80 4.59
C GLY A 62 9.62 -10.67 5.51
N ASN A 63 10.57 -9.89 6.02
CA ASN A 63 10.30 -8.74 6.91
C ASN A 63 9.92 -7.46 6.13
N GLY A 64 9.33 -7.61 4.94
CA GLY A 64 8.88 -6.49 4.12
C GLY A 64 7.68 -5.76 4.71
N SER A 65 7.35 -4.58 4.16
CA SER A 65 6.17 -3.81 4.51
C SER A 65 5.32 -3.49 3.27
N LEU A 66 4.06 -3.16 3.51
CA LEU A 66 3.11 -2.76 2.48
C LEU A 66 2.75 -1.30 2.68
N ARG A 67 3.08 -0.42 1.72
CA ARG A 67 2.48 0.92 1.68
C ARG A 67 1.05 0.75 1.18
N VAL A 68 0.07 1.26 1.92
CA VAL A 68 -1.35 1.17 1.58
C VAL A 68 -1.88 2.57 1.35
N ARG A 69 -2.53 2.76 0.20
CA ARG A 69 -3.32 3.95 -0.11
C ARG A 69 -4.79 3.55 -0.24
N GLY A 70 -5.65 4.16 0.57
CA GLY A 70 -7.10 3.92 0.54
C GLY A 70 -7.86 5.04 -0.17
N ALA A 71 -8.95 4.67 -0.84
CA ALA A 71 -9.94 5.60 -1.36
C ALA A 71 -11.29 5.35 -0.67
N TYR A 72 -12.00 6.43 -0.37
CA TYR A 72 -13.32 6.43 0.26
C TYR A 72 -14.38 6.87 -0.75
N PRO A 73 -15.67 6.52 -0.55
CA PRO A 73 -16.73 7.01 -1.41
C PRO A 73 -16.82 8.54 -1.31
N HIS A 74 -17.09 9.19 -2.44
CA HIS A 74 -17.44 10.60 -2.42
C HIS A 74 -18.82 10.76 -1.79
N VAL A 75 -18.86 11.18 -0.53
CA VAL A 75 -20.10 11.54 0.14
C VAL A 75 -20.39 13.00 -0.15
N ALA A 76 -21.50 13.27 -0.84
CA ALA A 76 -22.01 14.63 -0.98
C ALA A 76 -22.21 15.21 0.42
N SER A 77 -21.54 16.32 0.71
CA SER A 77 -21.52 16.90 2.04
C SER A 77 -21.94 18.35 2.00
N VAL A 78 -22.71 18.73 3.01
CA VAL A 78 -23.07 20.12 3.28
C VAL A 78 -21.91 20.92 3.89
N CYS A 79 -20.81 20.25 4.24
CA CYS A 79 -19.59 20.90 4.71
C CYS A 79 -18.94 21.70 3.58
N ARG A 80 -18.36 22.87 3.90
CA ARG A 80 -17.67 23.70 2.91
C ARG A 80 -16.42 23.01 2.33
N HIS A 81 -15.69 22.30 3.17
CA HIS A 81 -14.56 21.46 2.80
C HIS A 81 -14.67 20.14 3.57
N PRO A 82 -15.41 19.14 3.07
CA PRO A 82 -15.47 17.86 3.75
C PRO A 82 -14.07 17.24 3.75
N GLU A 83 -13.47 17.13 4.94
CA GLU A 83 -12.26 16.32 5.10
C GLU A 83 -12.61 14.87 4.77
N GLN A 84 -12.00 14.35 3.71
CA GLN A 84 -12.11 12.95 3.37
C GLN A 84 -11.11 12.18 4.20
N PRO A 85 -11.49 11.07 4.84
CA PRO A 85 -10.55 10.19 5.50
C PRO A 85 -9.41 9.84 4.53
N ARG A 86 -8.17 9.88 5.02
CA ARG A 86 -6.99 9.54 4.25
C ARG A 86 -6.29 8.36 4.88
N LEU A 87 -6.04 7.34 4.06
CA LEU A 87 -5.21 6.21 4.41
C LEU A 87 -3.98 6.24 3.49
N ASP A 88 -2.83 6.62 4.03
CA ASP A 88 -1.52 6.50 3.36
C ASP A 88 -0.43 6.20 4.41
N ALA A 89 -0.16 4.91 4.60
CA ALA A 89 0.78 4.44 5.62
C ALA A 89 1.47 3.14 5.19
N ARG A 90 2.58 2.80 5.87
CA ARG A 90 3.24 1.51 5.73
C ARG A 90 2.89 0.58 6.88
N TYR A 91 2.61 -0.68 6.55
CA TYR A 91 2.30 -1.71 7.53
C TYR A 91 3.32 -2.86 7.43
N PRO A 92 4.07 -3.17 8.51
CA PRO A 92 5.04 -4.25 8.56
C PRO A 92 4.37 -5.60 8.89
N GLY A 93 3.37 -5.98 8.10
CA GLY A 93 2.55 -7.17 8.34
C GLY A 93 1.68 -7.54 7.15
N SER A 94 0.81 -8.53 7.36
CA SER A 94 -0.18 -8.95 6.37
C SER A 94 -1.45 -8.12 6.47
N LEU A 95 -2.13 -7.96 5.34
CA LEU A 95 -3.42 -7.27 5.23
C LEU A 95 -4.51 -8.29 4.96
N ALA A 96 -5.61 -8.22 5.71
CA ALA A 96 -6.86 -8.87 5.40
C ALA A 96 -7.86 -7.80 4.95
N VAL A 97 -8.24 -7.86 3.67
CA VAL A 97 -9.19 -6.94 3.03
C VAL A 97 -10.52 -7.66 2.90
N ARG A 98 -11.50 -7.28 3.70
CA ARG A 98 -12.84 -7.88 3.69
C ARG A 98 -13.82 -6.99 2.96
N ARG A 99 -14.73 -7.57 2.19
CA ARG A 99 -15.90 -6.85 1.66
C ARG A 99 -16.99 -6.76 2.72
N ALA A 100 -17.45 -5.55 3.03
CA ALA A 100 -18.62 -5.30 3.84
C ALA A 100 -19.92 -5.55 3.06
N SER A 101 -21.05 -5.67 3.75
CA SER A 101 -22.36 -5.93 3.12
C SER A 101 -22.78 -4.84 2.13
N ASP A 102 -22.42 -3.59 2.42
CA ASP A 102 -22.67 -2.41 1.58
C ASP A 102 -21.72 -2.30 0.36
N GLY A 103 -20.84 -3.28 0.17
CA GLY A 103 -19.87 -3.31 -0.92
C GLY A 103 -18.59 -2.52 -0.67
N THR A 104 -18.46 -1.83 0.46
CA THR A 104 -17.19 -1.20 0.86
C THR A 104 -16.19 -2.23 1.41
N LEU A 105 -14.98 -1.78 1.73
CA LEU A 105 -13.90 -2.62 2.24
C LEU A 105 -13.54 -2.25 3.69
N ASP A 106 -13.34 -3.29 4.48
CA ASP A 106 -12.69 -3.23 5.79
C ASP A 106 -11.26 -3.75 5.66
N LEU A 107 -10.32 -3.04 6.29
CA LEU A 107 -8.91 -3.38 6.31
C LEU A 107 -8.48 -3.72 7.74
N THR A 108 -8.03 -4.96 7.92
CA THR A 108 -7.35 -5.42 9.13
C THR A 108 -5.88 -5.70 8.82
N VAL A 109 -4.97 -5.19 9.65
CA VAL A 109 -3.55 -5.48 9.59
C VAL A 109 -3.21 -6.50 10.66
N THR A 110 -2.51 -7.57 10.28
CA THR A 110 -1.94 -8.55 11.21
C THR A 110 -0.42 -8.44 11.17
N LEU A 111 0.19 -8.12 12.31
CA LEU A 111 1.62 -7.79 12.41
C LEU A 111 2.21 -8.24 13.76
N PRO A 112 3.54 -8.36 13.89
CA PRO A 112 4.19 -8.62 15.16
C PRO A 112 3.83 -7.57 16.22
N PHE A 113 3.64 -8.00 17.46
CA PHE A 113 3.10 -7.14 18.52
C PHE A 113 4.00 -5.93 18.83
N GLU A 114 5.32 -6.08 19.02
CA GLU A 114 6.19 -4.89 19.15
C GLU A 114 6.15 -3.96 17.93
N ARG A 115 6.01 -4.50 16.71
CA ARG A 115 5.94 -3.68 15.48
C ARG A 115 4.63 -2.90 15.38
N TYR A 116 3.61 -3.29 16.14
CA TYR A 116 2.39 -2.51 16.30
C TYR A 116 2.63 -1.24 17.12
N LEU A 117 3.43 -1.31 18.20
CA LEU A 117 3.75 -0.15 19.02
C LEU A 117 4.53 0.92 18.24
N GLU A 118 5.35 0.53 17.27
CA GLU A 118 6.03 1.47 16.36
C GLU A 118 5.05 2.36 15.56
N GLY A 119 3.83 1.89 15.32
CA GLY A 119 2.80 2.63 14.59
C GLY A 119 1.81 3.41 15.47
N ILE A 120 1.98 3.38 16.80
CA ILE A 120 1.22 4.22 17.73
C ILE A 120 1.63 5.68 17.54
N ALA A 121 0.65 6.56 17.42
CA ALA A 121 0.83 7.97 17.10
C ALA A 121 0.09 8.88 18.09
N GLU A 122 0.26 8.59 19.38
CA GLU A 122 -0.40 9.26 20.50
C GLU A 122 0.34 10.54 20.94
N VAL A 123 1.67 10.49 20.99
CA VAL A 123 2.51 11.61 21.45
C VAL A 123 3.55 12.00 20.39
N PRO A 124 3.98 13.27 20.34
CA PRO A 124 5.04 13.69 19.44
C PRO A 124 6.35 12.92 19.72
N PRO A 125 6.98 12.32 18.69
CA PRO A 125 8.21 11.52 18.86
C PRO A 125 9.44 12.37 19.24
N THR A 126 9.30 13.70 19.26
CA THR A 126 10.34 14.64 19.72
C THR A 126 10.32 14.87 21.24
N TRP A 127 9.35 14.31 21.95
CA TRP A 127 9.24 14.43 23.42
C TRP A 127 10.41 13.76 24.16
N PRO A 128 10.66 14.11 25.44
CA PRO A 128 11.70 13.49 26.26
C PRO A 128 11.56 11.96 26.32
N THR A 129 12.70 11.26 26.42
CA THR A 129 12.73 9.79 26.36
C THR A 129 11.84 9.12 27.42
N ALA A 130 11.86 9.60 28.67
CA ALA A 130 11.04 9.02 29.74
C ALA A 130 9.53 9.13 29.45
N ALA A 131 9.07 10.22 28.83
CA ALA A 131 7.67 10.37 28.43
C ALA A 131 7.30 9.41 27.28
N LEU A 132 8.21 9.23 26.31
CA LEU A 132 8.01 8.26 25.21
C LEU A 132 7.97 6.82 25.74
N GLN A 133 8.85 6.46 26.68
CA GLN A 133 8.88 5.14 27.30
C GLN A 133 7.61 4.88 28.13
N ALA A 134 7.16 5.87 28.92
CA ALA A 134 5.93 5.77 29.68
C ALA A 134 4.71 5.54 28.75
N GLN A 135 4.64 6.28 27.63
CA GLN A 135 3.59 6.08 26.62
C GLN A 135 3.66 4.70 25.96
N ALA A 136 4.85 4.18 25.66
CA ALA A 136 5.01 2.85 25.07
C ALA A 136 4.53 1.74 26.02
N ILE A 137 4.92 1.79 27.29
CA ILE A 137 4.50 0.83 28.33
C ILE A 137 2.98 0.90 28.57
N ALA A 138 2.42 2.11 28.67
CA ALA A 138 0.98 2.29 28.83
C ALA A 138 0.20 1.74 27.62
N ALA A 139 0.61 2.08 26.39
CA ALA A 139 -0.01 1.58 25.16
C ALA A 139 0.09 0.05 25.02
N ARG A 140 1.21 -0.55 25.47
CA ARG A 140 1.40 -2.00 25.53
C ARG A 140 0.42 -2.65 26.49
N SER A 141 0.39 -2.14 27.73
CA SER A 141 -0.49 -2.64 28.80
C SER A 141 -1.96 -2.56 28.39
N TYR A 142 -2.37 -1.40 27.87
CA TYR A 142 -3.71 -1.17 27.36
C TYR A 142 -4.09 -2.18 26.26
N ALA A 143 -3.25 -2.35 25.23
CA ALA A 143 -3.54 -3.27 24.13
C ALA A 143 -3.75 -4.71 24.61
N LEU A 144 -2.92 -5.20 25.55
CA LEU A 144 -3.07 -6.55 26.11
C LEU A 144 -4.35 -6.69 26.94
N ALA A 145 -4.67 -5.68 27.76
CA ALA A 145 -5.87 -5.67 28.60
C ALA A 145 -7.15 -5.66 27.75
N VAL A 146 -7.29 -4.74 26.79
CA VAL A 146 -8.53 -4.61 26.01
C VAL A 146 -8.74 -5.73 25.00
N THR A 147 -7.68 -6.45 24.62
CA THR A 147 -7.79 -7.65 23.78
C THR A 147 -8.03 -8.94 24.59
N GLY A 148 -7.94 -8.86 25.92
CA GLY A 148 -8.15 -9.99 26.83
C GLY A 148 -7.04 -11.03 26.76
N TRP A 149 -5.79 -10.61 26.51
CA TRP A 149 -4.67 -11.52 26.33
C TRP A 149 -4.29 -12.28 27.60
N SER A 150 -4.13 -13.60 27.49
CA SER A 150 -3.70 -14.49 28.57
C SER A 150 -2.87 -15.70 28.09
N GLY A 151 -2.40 -15.66 26.83
CA GLY A 151 -1.69 -16.79 26.21
C GLY A 151 -0.18 -16.83 26.51
N PRO A 152 0.51 -17.92 26.12
CA PRO A 152 1.95 -18.01 26.24
C PRO A 152 2.66 -17.05 25.27
N GLN A 153 3.91 -16.73 25.57
CA GLN A 153 4.74 -15.88 24.72
C GLN A 153 4.76 -16.38 23.27
N GLY A 154 4.59 -15.46 22.31
CA GLY A 154 4.61 -15.76 20.89
C GLY A 154 3.29 -16.29 20.29
N ALA A 155 2.26 -16.58 21.10
CA ALA A 155 0.96 -16.96 20.56
C ALA A 155 0.18 -15.73 20.00
N THR A 156 -0.64 -15.95 18.98
CA THR A 156 -1.39 -14.88 18.30
C THR A 156 -2.58 -14.40 19.13
N LEU A 157 -2.71 -13.08 19.30
CA LEU A 157 -3.92 -12.45 19.84
C LEU A 157 -5.11 -12.73 18.95
N GLN A 158 -6.24 -13.13 19.52
CA GLN A 158 -7.46 -13.44 18.74
C GLN A 158 -8.37 -12.22 18.57
N THR A 159 -8.41 -11.33 19.56
CA THR A 159 -9.30 -10.18 19.58
C THR A 159 -8.68 -8.99 18.84
N PRO A 160 -9.32 -8.43 17.80
CA PRO A 160 -8.79 -7.29 17.07
C PRO A 160 -9.06 -5.96 17.80
N ILE A 161 -8.05 -5.08 17.83
CA ILE A 161 -8.13 -3.72 18.36
C ILE A 161 -8.45 -2.70 17.26
N CYS A 162 -9.11 -1.59 17.60
CA CYS A 162 -9.35 -0.47 16.68
C CYS A 162 -8.16 0.50 16.64
N SER A 163 -8.07 1.32 15.60
CA SER A 163 -6.94 2.24 15.35
C SER A 163 -7.26 3.72 15.63
N THR A 164 -8.46 4.01 16.12
CA THR A 164 -8.95 5.36 16.42
C THR A 164 -8.78 5.68 17.90
N THR A 165 -9.12 6.91 18.29
CA THR A 165 -9.20 7.35 19.70
C THR A 165 -10.22 6.58 20.55
N SER A 166 -11.06 5.73 19.94
CA SER A 166 -11.92 4.79 20.68
C SER A 166 -11.13 3.65 21.32
N CYS A 167 -9.92 3.39 20.83
CA CYS A 167 -8.95 2.49 21.44
C CYS A 167 -7.66 3.29 21.66
N GLN A 168 -6.68 3.10 20.79
CA GLN A 168 -5.48 3.94 20.73
C GLN A 168 -5.13 4.25 19.28
N VAL A 169 -4.65 5.47 19.04
CA VAL A 169 -4.35 6.01 17.72
C VAL A 169 -3.19 5.25 17.09
N TYR A 170 -3.52 4.40 16.12
CA TYR A 170 -2.55 3.65 15.32
C TYR A 170 -2.59 4.13 13.87
N ARG A 171 -1.48 4.70 13.40
CA ARG A 171 -1.36 5.22 12.03
C ARG A 171 -0.47 4.36 11.13
N GLY A 172 0.17 3.33 11.69
CA GLY A 172 1.21 2.58 11.00
C GLY A 172 2.51 3.39 10.84
N ILE A 173 3.46 2.85 10.09
CA ILE A 173 4.74 3.52 9.84
C ILE A 173 4.53 4.66 8.84
N PRO A 174 4.90 5.91 9.16
CA PRO A 174 4.68 7.05 8.28
C PRO A 174 5.47 6.89 6.97
N VAL A 175 4.86 7.28 5.85
CA VAL A 175 5.52 7.29 4.54
C VAL A 175 6.43 8.51 4.39
N ALA A 176 5.98 9.67 4.88
CA ALA A 176 6.75 10.89 4.88
C ALA A 176 7.75 10.89 6.06
N PRO A 177 8.92 11.55 5.91
CA PRO A 177 9.84 11.74 7.02
C PRO A 177 9.13 12.40 8.21
N THR A 178 9.21 11.77 9.39
CA THR A 178 8.69 12.33 10.65
C THR A 178 9.87 12.68 11.55
N PRO A 179 10.10 13.97 11.86
CA PRO A 179 11.18 14.39 12.75
C PRO A 179 11.10 13.67 14.10
N GLY A 180 12.25 13.20 14.59
CA GLY A 180 12.32 12.52 15.89
C GLY A 180 11.81 11.07 15.93
N ILE A 181 11.25 10.52 14.84
CA ILE A 181 10.62 9.18 14.85
C ILE A 181 11.54 8.05 15.36
N LYS A 182 12.86 8.15 15.13
CA LYS A 182 13.84 7.19 15.65
C LYS A 182 13.85 7.11 17.19
N ARG A 183 13.53 8.21 17.88
CA ARG A 183 13.44 8.25 19.35
C ARG A 183 12.22 7.49 19.85
N TRP A 184 11.10 7.54 19.12
CA TRP A 184 9.94 6.70 19.40
C TRP A 184 10.30 5.21 19.26
N TYR A 185 10.92 4.81 18.16
CA TYR A 185 11.36 3.42 17.97
C TYR A 185 12.35 2.97 19.05
N ALA A 186 13.27 3.85 19.47
CA ALA A 186 14.19 3.56 20.57
C ALA A 186 13.46 3.40 21.92
N ALA A 187 12.42 4.18 22.18
CA ALA A 187 11.62 4.06 23.40
C ALA A 187 10.80 2.76 23.43
N VAL A 188 10.18 2.39 22.30
CA VAL A 188 9.48 1.10 22.15
C VAL A 188 10.45 -0.06 22.38
N ASN A 189 11.58 -0.07 21.66
CA ASN A 189 12.59 -1.14 21.78
C ASN A 189 13.24 -1.19 23.17
N GLY A 190 13.49 -0.03 23.79
CA GLY A 190 14.07 0.07 25.12
C GLY A 190 13.14 -0.32 26.27
N THR A 191 11.86 -0.59 25.98
CA THR A 191 10.84 -1.03 26.95
C THR A 191 10.14 -2.31 26.47
N ALA A 192 10.77 -3.06 25.57
CA ALA A 192 10.18 -4.26 24.96
C ALA A 192 9.78 -5.28 26.05
N GLY A 193 8.55 -5.79 25.99
CA GLY A 193 8.02 -6.73 26.98
C GLY A 193 7.66 -6.13 28.34
N GLU A 194 7.81 -4.82 28.57
CA GLU A 194 7.43 -4.18 29.84
C GLU A 194 5.99 -3.69 29.82
N VAL A 195 5.24 -4.04 30.87
CA VAL A 195 3.83 -3.66 31.06
C VAL A 195 3.56 -3.30 32.53
N LEU A 196 2.45 -2.60 32.78
CA LEU A 196 1.89 -2.42 34.12
C LEU A 196 0.88 -3.52 34.41
N GLN A 197 0.98 -4.13 35.59
CA GLN A 197 0.15 -5.26 35.99
C GLN A 197 -0.53 -5.00 37.32
N ASP A 198 -1.77 -5.48 37.45
CA ASP A 198 -2.46 -5.64 38.72
C ASP A 198 -2.88 -7.11 38.87
N SER A 199 -2.57 -7.71 40.02
CA SER A 199 -2.85 -9.13 40.29
C SER A 199 -2.37 -10.09 39.17
N GLY A 200 -1.19 -9.82 38.59
CA GLY A 200 -0.57 -10.65 37.54
C GLY A 200 -1.20 -10.51 36.15
N ARG A 201 -2.06 -9.51 35.93
CA ARG A 201 -2.68 -9.22 34.62
C ARG A 201 -2.33 -7.81 34.16
N PRO A 202 -2.09 -7.59 32.85
CA PRO A 202 -1.93 -6.25 32.32
C PRO A 202 -3.14 -5.38 32.63
N ILE A 203 -2.90 -4.15 33.08
CA ILE A 203 -3.97 -3.21 33.40
C ILE A 203 -4.50 -2.51 32.13
N GLU A 204 -5.75 -2.07 32.18
CA GLU A 204 -6.28 -1.12 31.21
C GLU A 204 -5.68 0.28 31.46
N ALA A 205 -4.43 0.47 31.01
CA ALA A 205 -3.63 1.68 31.23
C ALA A 205 -4.12 2.83 30.34
N VAL A 206 -5.34 3.32 30.59
CA VAL A 206 -5.90 4.47 29.88
C VAL A 206 -5.06 5.72 30.07
N TYR A 207 -5.06 6.60 29.07
CA TYR A 207 -4.32 7.85 29.06
C TYR A 207 -5.05 8.87 28.18
N PHE A 208 -4.79 10.15 28.45
CA PHE A 208 -5.42 11.25 27.73
C PHE A 208 -4.49 12.46 27.63
N SER A 209 -4.82 13.43 26.78
CA SER A 209 -3.87 14.49 26.41
C SER A 209 -3.48 15.41 27.56
N THR A 210 -4.47 16.12 28.12
CA THR A 210 -4.22 17.25 29.04
C THR A 210 -5.30 17.32 30.10
N SER A 211 -4.93 17.59 31.35
CA SER A 211 -5.86 17.67 32.47
C SER A 211 -6.43 19.08 32.66
N ASN A 212 -7.40 19.22 33.57
CA ASN A 212 -7.82 20.50 34.12
C ASN A 212 -7.11 20.84 35.46
N GLY A 213 -6.04 20.12 35.80
CA GLY A 213 -5.28 20.23 37.05
C GLY A 213 -5.37 19.00 37.97
N HIS A 214 -6.12 17.97 37.57
CA HIS A 214 -6.18 16.66 38.22
C HIS A 214 -6.72 15.59 37.26
N THR A 215 -6.57 14.32 37.65
CA THR A 215 -7.22 13.16 37.00
C THR A 215 -8.43 12.71 37.81
N TYR A 216 -9.23 11.83 37.22
CA TYR A 216 -10.45 11.26 37.78
C TYR A 216 -10.35 9.75 37.95
N GLY A 217 -11.19 9.20 38.83
CA GLY A 217 -11.35 7.76 38.97
C GLY A 217 -12.10 7.15 37.79
N ASN A 218 -11.84 5.88 37.49
CA ASN A 218 -12.56 5.15 36.44
C ASN A 218 -14.06 5.02 36.75
N ASP A 219 -14.43 4.96 38.03
CA ASP A 219 -15.82 4.90 38.51
C ASP A 219 -16.58 6.20 38.24
N GLN A 220 -15.90 7.34 38.30
CA GLN A 220 -16.50 8.66 38.07
C GLN A 220 -16.74 8.94 36.59
N VAL A 221 -15.88 8.43 35.71
CA VAL A 221 -15.92 8.72 34.27
C VAL A 221 -16.56 7.61 33.46
N PHE A 222 -16.27 6.34 33.79
CA PHE A 222 -16.73 5.17 33.05
C PHE A 222 -17.83 4.37 33.78
N GLY A 223 -18.14 4.71 35.03
CA GLY A 223 -19.19 4.02 35.81
C GLY A 223 -18.85 2.57 36.21
N SER A 224 -17.59 2.16 36.07
CA SER A 224 -17.11 0.83 36.45
C SER A 224 -16.76 0.76 37.94
N ALA A 225 -16.55 -0.45 38.46
CA ALA A 225 -16.10 -0.63 39.84
C ALA A 225 -14.74 0.09 40.05
N PRO A 226 -14.54 0.78 41.19
CA PRO A 226 -13.34 1.59 41.35
C PRO A 226 -12.06 0.73 41.38
N LEU A 227 -11.11 1.03 40.48
CA LEU A 227 -9.85 0.27 40.32
C LEU A 227 -8.72 0.88 41.17
N PRO A 228 -7.91 0.08 41.88
CA PRO A 228 -6.89 0.59 42.79
C PRO A 228 -5.82 1.44 42.08
N TYR A 229 -5.56 1.17 40.81
CA TYR A 229 -4.56 1.85 39.99
C TYR A 229 -5.11 3.02 39.15
N LEU A 230 -6.43 3.24 39.04
CA LEU A 230 -7.01 4.39 38.34
C LEU A 230 -7.68 5.33 39.33
N ARG A 231 -6.86 6.01 40.13
CA ARG A 231 -7.32 6.97 41.15
C ARG A 231 -6.97 8.41 40.79
N PRO A 232 -7.79 9.39 41.25
CA PRO A 232 -7.48 10.79 41.07
C PRO A 232 -6.09 11.16 41.59
N VAL A 233 -5.31 11.86 40.77
CA VAL A 233 -4.05 12.51 41.16
C VAL A 233 -4.09 13.98 40.78
N VAL A 234 -3.36 14.80 41.51
CA VAL A 234 -3.19 16.23 41.16
C VAL A 234 -2.27 16.32 39.94
N GLU A 235 -2.51 17.26 39.03
CA GLU A 235 -1.63 17.48 37.88
C GLU A 235 -1.22 18.95 37.80
N ARG A 236 0.10 19.22 37.67
CA ARG A 236 0.67 20.58 37.66
C ARG A 236 1.68 20.80 36.55
N ASP A 237 2.07 19.75 35.84
CA ASP A 237 3.18 19.74 34.89
C ASP A 237 2.71 19.70 33.43
N ASP A 238 1.39 19.76 33.17
CA ASP A 238 0.82 19.81 31.82
C ASP A 238 0.70 21.22 31.24
N GLY A 239 1.25 22.22 31.94
CA GLY A 239 1.18 23.64 31.56
C GLY A 239 1.80 23.98 30.21
N ALA A 240 2.64 23.12 29.63
CA ALA A 240 3.17 23.29 28.27
C ALA A 240 2.12 22.98 27.18
N SER A 241 1.04 22.26 27.52
CA SER A 241 -0.03 21.90 26.61
C SER A 241 -0.74 23.13 26.03
N PRO A 242 -0.95 23.21 24.71
CA PRO A 242 -1.84 24.19 24.09
C PRO A 242 -3.28 24.09 24.60
N GLU A 243 -3.70 22.91 25.06
CA GLU A 243 -5.03 22.63 25.59
C GLU A 243 -5.14 22.84 27.10
N SER A 244 -4.05 23.15 27.82
CA SER A 244 -4.13 23.39 29.27
C SER A 244 -5.05 24.57 29.60
N HIS A 245 -5.19 25.53 28.67
CA HIS A 245 -6.20 26.59 28.70
C HIS A 245 -6.63 26.91 27.28
N TRP A 246 -7.94 26.96 27.04
CA TRP A 246 -8.49 27.31 25.74
C TRP A 246 -9.74 28.17 25.89
N ARG A 247 -10.00 29.00 24.87
CA ARG A 247 -11.15 29.88 24.82
C ARG A 247 -11.69 29.92 23.40
N VAL A 248 -12.98 29.66 23.25
CA VAL A 248 -13.66 29.64 21.95
C VAL A 248 -14.84 30.61 22.01
N ALA A 249 -14.98 31.40 20.95
CA ALA A 249 -16.09 32.33 20.80
C ALA A 249 -16.99 31.84 19.66
N LEU A 250 -18.22 31.46 19.98
CA LEU A 250 -19.21 30.99 19.01
C LEU A 250 -20.28 32.08 18.84
N PRO A 251 -20.33 32.79 17.69
CA PRO A 251 -21.46 33.65 17.37
C PRO A 251 -22.76 32.87 17.46
N PHE A 252 -23.82 33.46 18.02
CA PHE A 252 -25.12 32.78 18.13
C PHE A 252 -25.67 32.33 16.78
N THR A 253 -25.33 33.03 15.70
CA THR A 253 -25.67 32.68 14.33
C THR A 253 -25.01 31.39 13.86
N ASP A 254 -23.75 31.15 14.26
CA ASP A 254 -23.00 29.95 13.92
C ASP A 254 -23.53 28.78 14.77
N LEU A 255 -23.67 29.01 16.08
CA LEU A 255 -24.18 28.01 17.01
C LEU A 255 -25.59 27.52 16.63
N ALA A 256 -26.49 28.43 16.24
CA ALA A 256 -27.83 28.07 15.79
C ALA A 256 -27.79 27.14 14.57
N ARG A 257 -26.83 27.31 13.65
CA ARG A 257 -26.64 26.43 12.49
C ARG A 257 -26.09 25.06 12.91
N PHE A 258 -25.14 25.01 13.85
CA PHE A 258 -24.61 23.74 14.37
C PHE A 258 -25.70 22.91 15.02
N LEU A 259 -26.43 23.52 15.96
CA LEU A 259 -27.48 22.83 16.69
C LEU A 259 -28.66 22.46 15.77
N ALA A 260 -29.01 23.28 14.78
CA ALA A 260 -30.04 22.93 13.80
C ALA A 260 -29.63 21.72 12.94
N ARG A 261 -28.37 21.63 12.52
CA ARG A 261 -27.86 20.45 11.80
C ARG A 261 -27.84 19.19 12.66
N ALA A 262 -27.56 19.35 13.94
CA ALA A 262 -27.65 18.28 14.92
C ALA A 262 -29.09 17.97 15.37
N GLN A 263 -30.11 18.66 14.84
CA GLN A 263 -31.52 18.53 15.23
C GLN A 263 -31.80 18.88 16.71
N LEU A 264 -30.90 19.65 17.33
CA LEU A 264 -30.99 20.13 18.72
C LEU A 264 -31.64 21.52 18.84
N TRP A 265 -31.80 22.24 17.71
CA TRP A 265 -32.39 23.58 17.67
C TRP A 265 -33.26 23.78 16.42
N PRO A 266 -34.40 24.47 16.48
CA PRO A 266 -35.23 24.68 15.29
C PRO A 266 -34.52 25.55 14.24
N PRO A 267 -34.52 25.17 12.96
CA PRO A 267 -33.90 25.96 11.89
C PRO A 267 -34.45 27.40 11.84
N GLY A 268 -33.56 28.38 11.65
CA GLY A 268 -33.93 29.79 11.50
C GLY A 268 -34.29 30.53 12.79
N ARG A 269 -34.43 29.86 13.94
CA ARG A 269 -34.69 30.53 15.23
C ARG A 269 -33.40 31.15 15.79
N PRO A 270 -33.40 32.43 16.20
CA PRO A 270 -32.22 33.07 16.78
C PRO A 270 -31.96 32.57 18.21
N ILE A 271 -30.69 32.31 18.53
CA ILE A 271 -30.23 32.10 19.92
C ILE A 271 -29.95 33.47 20.55
N ARG A 272 -30.32 33.62 21.82
CA ARG A 272 -30.11 34.84 22.64
C ARG A 272 -29.33 34.56 23.92
N SER A 273 -29.45 33.35 24.48
CA SER A 273 -28.71 32.94 25.67
C SER A 273 -28.34 31.45 25.63
N VAL A 274 -27.28 31.11 26.36
CA VAL A 274 -26.66 29.78 26.46
C VAL A 274 -26.05 29.66 27.85
N THR A 275 -26.71 29.04 28.81
CA THR A 275 -26.18 28.90 30.16
C THR A 275 -25.77 27.46 30.43
N ARG A 276 -24.74 27.27 31.26
CA ARG A 276 -24.37 25.95 31.75
C ARG A 276 -24.91 25.78 33.16
N THR A 277 -25.60 24.67 33.38
CA THR A 277 -26.12 24.25 34.70
C THR A 277 -25.72 22.81 34.94
N GLY A 278 -24.65 22.60 35.71
CA GLY A 278 -24.10 21.26 35.95
C GLY A 278 -23.66 20.57 34.65
N GLY A 279 -24.23 19.39 34.40
CA GLY A 279 -24.01 18.57 33.21
C GLY A 279 -24.81 18.99 31.97
N SER A 280 -25.55 20.10 32.03
CA SER A 280 -26.44 20.52 30.95
C SER A 280 -26.15 21.93 30.45
N ILE A 281 -26.40 22.16 29.16
CA ILE A 281 -26.43 23.45 28.48
C ILE A 281 -27.88 23.83 28.17
N VAL A 282 -28.31 24.99 28.65
CA VAL A 282 -29.63 25.55 28.34
C VAL A 282 -29.47 26.62 27.26
N VAL A 283 -30.02 26.36 26.08
CA VAL A 283 -30.03 27.29 24.94
C VAL A 283 -31.42 27.91 24.83
N ALA A 284 -31.50 29.24 24.78
CA ALA A 284 -32.78 29.93 24.64
C ALA A 284 -32.72 31.12 23.66
N GLY A 285 -33.86 31.41 23.04
CA GLY A 285 -34.02 32.48 22.07
C GLY A 285 -35.18 32.24 21.12
N GLY A 286 -35.73 33.33 20.54
CA GLY A 286 -36.82 33.24 19.56
C GLY A 286 -38.08 32.54 20.08
N GLY A 287 -38.39 32.67 21.38
CA GLY A 287 -39.54 32.02 22.01
C GLY A 287 -39.38 30.52 22.27
N THR A 288 -38.15 29.98 22.21
CA THR A 288 -37.84 28.56 22.45
C THR A 288 -36.73 28.43 23.49
N SER A 289 -36.76 27.34 24.27
CA SER A 289 -35.70 26.93 25.19
C SER A 289 -35.47 25.42 25.06
N ARG A 290 -34.20 24.99 25.10
CA ARG A 290 -33.78 23.59 25.02
C ARG A 290 -32.69 23.32 26.06
N THR A 291 -32.84 22.23 26.80
CA THR A 291 -31.80 21.69 27.68
C THR A 291 -31.11 20.53 26.97
N ILE A 292 -29.79 20.61 26.84
CA ILE A 292 -28.97 19.66 26.09
C ILE A 292 -27.87 19.16 27.03
N ASP A 293 -27.60 17.86 27.05
CA ASP A 293 -26.44 17.32 27.74
C ASP A 293 -25.13 17.93 27.20
N VAL A 294 -24.14 18.19 28.07
CA VAL A 294 -22.87 18.83 27.68
C VAL A 294 -22.16 18.04 26.58
N GLY A 295 -22.07 16.71 26.69
CA GLY A 295 -21.41 15.88 25.67
C GLY A 295 -22.13 15.94 24.32
N THR A 296 -23.46 15.98 24.35
CA THR A 296 -24.29 16.14 23.14
C THR A 296 -24.11 17.51 22.48
N PHE A 297 -24.01 18.57 23.29
CA PHE A 297 -23.72 19.92 22.82
C PHE A 297 -22.31 20.00 22.21
N ASP A 298 -21.30 19.51 22.92
CA ASP A 298 -19.89 19.53 22.50
C ASP A 298 -19.75 18.76 21.18
N GLY A 299 -20.33 17.56 21.08
CA GLY A 299 -20.33 16.76 19.85
C GLY A 299 -20.98 17.47 18.65
N ALA A 300 -22.09 18.20 18.87
CA ALA A 300 -22.71 18.98 17.80
C ALA A 300 -21.82 20.14 17.34
N VAL A 301 -21.16 20.84 18.27
CA VAL A 301 -20.24 21.94 17.93
C VAL A 301 -19.00 21.41 17.21
N ASP A 302 -18.41 20.33 17.70
CA ASP A 302 -17.21 19.71 17.14
C ASP A 302 -17.43 19.09 15.77
N GLN A 303 -18.61 18.52 15.53
CA GLN A 303 -18.98 17.99 14.22
C GLN A 303 -19.29 19.10 13.21
N TRP A 304 -20.14 20.05 13.58
CA TRP A 304 -20.69 21.00 12.60
C TRP A 304 -19.90 22.29 12.47
N GLY A 305 -19.10 22.66 13.46
CA GLY A 305 -18.22 23.82 13.44
C GLY A 305 -17.23 23.78 12.28
N PRO A 306 -16.27 22.85 12.30
CA PRO A 306 -15.29 22.69 11.23
C PRO A 306 -15.94 22.34 9.90
N CYS A 307 -17.04 21.58 9.90
CA CYS A 307 -17.79 21.26 8.69
C CYS A 307 -18.33 22.50 7.96
N LEU A 308 -19.04 23.39 8.66
CA LEU A 308 -19.71 24.54 8.04
C LEU A 308 -18.77 25.75 7.89
N PHE A 309 -17.78 25.89 8.77
CA PHE A 309 -16.83 27.02 8.79
C PHE A 309 -15.38 26.56 9.09
N PRO A 310 -14.76 25.78 8.20
CA PRO A 310 -13.42 25.20 8.41
C PRO A 310 -12.29 26.23 8.57
N GLY A 311 -12.49 27.47 8.10
CA GLY A 311 -11.53 28.57 8.32
C GLY A 311 -11.67 29.28 9.67
N ARG A 312 -12.66 28.91 10.49
CA ARG A 312 -12.95 29.52 11.80
C ARG A 312 -12.89 28.52 12.95
N TYR A 313 -13.25 27.26 12.69
CA TYR A 313 -13.28 26.20 13.69
C TYR A 313 -12.49 24.97 13.22
N PRO A 314 -11.71 24.31 14.11
CA PRO A 314 -11.40 24.74 15.46
C PRO A 314 -10.65 26.07 15.49
N GLY A 315 -10.85 26.84 16.57
CA GLY A 315 -10.16 28.12 16.75
C GLY A 315 -8.68 27.93 17.10
N PRO A 316 -7.90 29.02 17.12
CA PRO A 316 -6.51 28.95 17.58
C PRO A 316 -6.45 28.68 19.09
N SER A 317 -5.43 27.93 19.49
CA SER A 317 -4.95 27.82 20.87
C SER A 317 -4.28 29.14 21.29
N ARG A 318 -3.93 29.25 22.58
CA ARG A 318 -3.17 30.41 23.09
C ARG A 318 -1.79 30.59 22.45
N PHE A 319 -1.28 29.59 21.74
CA PHE A 319 -0.01 29.62 21.02
C PHE A 319 -0.18 29.83 19.50
N GLY A 320 -1.40 30.08 19.03
CA GLY A 320 -1.69 30.35 17.62
C GLY A 320 -1.82 29.11 16.73
N SER A 321 -1.49 27.91 17.23
CA SER A 321 -1.80 26.64 16.57
C SER A 321 -3.30 26.37 16.60
N ALA A 322 -3.86 25.62 15.64
CA ALA A 322 -5.25 25.19 15.74
C ALA A 322 -5.46 24.28 16.96
N LEU A 323 -6.59 24.41 17.64
CA LEU A 323 -7.04 23.43 18.64
C LEU A 323 -7.36 22.08 17.97
N PRO A 324 -7.25 20.96 18.70
CA PRO A 324 -7.52 19.63 18.15
C PRO A 324 -9.00 19.41 17.80
N THR A 325 -9.90 20.10 18.51
CA THR A 325 -11.33 20.14 18.24
C THR A 325 -11.90 21.49 18.72
N THR A 326 -13.15 21.80 18.39
CA THR A 326 -13.72 23.12 18.70
C THR A 326 -13.93 23.31 20.20
N VAL A 327 -14.37 22.27 20.91
CA VAL A 327 -14.54 22.24 22.36
C VAL A 327 -13.74 21.04 22.92
N PRO A 328 -12.46 21.24 23.29
CA PRO A 328 -11.58 20.13 23.68
C PRO A 328 -12.04 19.27 24.86
N SER A 329 -12.82 19.79 25.79
CA SER A 329 -13.26 19.00 26.95
C SER A 329 -14.59 19.50 27.48
N GLY A 330 -15.23 18.71 28.34
CA GLY A 330 -16.38 19.13 29.13
C GLY A 330 -16.02 20.02 30.33
N TRP A 331 -14.75 20.37 30.54
CA TRP A 331 -14.27 21.17 31.68
C TRP A 331 -14.19 22.66 31.32
N TYR A 332 -15.36 23.31 31.26
CA TYR A 332 -15.45 24.71 30.86
C TYR A 332 -16.56 25.48 31.57
N THR A 333 -16.42 26.81 31.55
CA THR A 333 -17.49 27.73 31.88
C THR A 333 -18.01 28.39 30.60
N VAL A 334 -19.24 28.88 30.68
CA VAL A 334 -19.91 29.58 29.59
C VAL A 334 -20.24 31.00 30.02
N SER A 335 -19.87 31.98 29.20
CA SER A 335 -20.23 33.38 29.39
C SER A 335 -20.71 34.01 28.09
N HIS A 336 -21.24 35.23 28.18
CA HIS A 336 -21.92 35.94 27.10
C HIS A 336 -21.24 37.27 26.86
N ALA A 337 -20.99 37.61 25.60
CA ALA A 337 -20.55 38.93 25.20
C ALA A 337 -21.03 39.18 23.77
N SER A 338 -21.46 40.39 23.42
CA SER A 338 -21.60 40.86 22.02
C SER A 338 -22.17 39.83 21.01
N GLY A 339 -23.30 39.19 21.33
CA GLY A 339 -23.99 38.24 20.43
C GLY A 339 -23.29 36.90 20.21
N ARG A 340 -22.37 36.51 21.10
CA ARG A 340 -21.64 35.24 21.06
C ARG A 340 -21.62 34.60 22.44
N VAL A 341 -21.56 33.27 22.42
CA VAL A 341 -21.21 32.49 23.60
C VAL A 341 -19.69 32.34 23.65
N ILE A 342 -19.13 32.55 24.84
CA ILE A 342 -17.72 32.37 25.12
C ILE A 342 -17.59 31.10 25.97
N VAL A 343 -16.93 30.10 25.42
CA VAL A 343 -16.61 28.85 26.11
C VAL A 343 -15.16 28.93 26.57
N THR A 344 -14.92 28.92 27.87
CA THR A 344 -13.56 28.99 28.44
C THR A 344 -13.30 27.73 29.23
N GLY A 345 -12.34 26.94 28.80
CA GLY A 345 -12.07 25.63 29.37
C GLY A 345 -10.61 25.29 29.49
N ARG A 346 -10.39 24.06 29.98
CA ARG A 346 -9.07 23.47 30.21
C ARG A 346 -9.07 22.00 29.83
N GLY A 347 -7.89 21.47 29.53
CA GLY A 347 -7.68 20.06 29.27
C GLY A 347 -8.29 19.57 27.95
N TRP A 348 -7.95 18.33 27.62
CA TRP A 348 -8.43 17.60 26.46
C TRP A 348 -8.38 16.10 26.73
N GLY A 349 -9.51 15.42 26.57
CA GLY A 349 -9.67 13.97 26.77
C GLY A 349 -10.49 13.59 28.00
N HIS A 350 -10.53 12.29 28.31
CA HIS A 350 -11.50 11.72 29.26
C HIS A 350 -11.13 11.89 30.75
N GLY A 351 -9.87 12.21 31.07
CA GLY A 351 -9.50 12.55 32.45
C GLY A 351 -8.98 11.43 33.34
N VAL A 352 -8.85 10.19 32.87
CA VAL A 352 -8.49 9.02 33.70
C VAL A 352 -7.09 8.51 33.35
N GLY A 353 -6.31 8.07 34.35
CA GLY A 353 -4.97 7.51 34.14
C GLY A 353 -3.93 8.56 33.77
N MET A 354 -3.02 8.23 32.85
CA MET A 354 -1.87 9.09 32.54
C MET A 354 -2.23 10.31 31.71
N VAL A 355 -1.78 11.49 32.16
CA VAL A 355 -1.84 12.74 31.40
C VAL A 355 -0.61 12.82 30.50
N GLN A 356 -0.78 12.78 29.17
CA GLN A 356 0.33 12.78 28.21
C GLN A 356 1.23 14.02 28.36
N TRP A 357 0.64 15.21 28.39
CA TRP A 357 1.39 16.44 28.61
C TRP A 357 1.96 16.58 30.03
N GLY A 358 1.32 15.95 31.02
CA GLY A 358 1.87 15.86 32.37
C GLY A 358 3.09 14.96 32.44
N ALA A 359 3.09 13.83 31.73
CA ALA A 359 4.26 12.96 31.55
C ALA A 359 5.39 13.69 30.81
N TYR A 360 5.08 14.49 29.79
CA TYR A 360 6.04 15.38 29.13
C TYR A 360 6.69 16.36 30.14
N GLY A 361 5.87 17.06 30.93
CA GLY A 361 6.36 18.01 31.93
C GLY A 361 7.22 17.36 33.02
N LYS A 362 6.78 16.23 33.58
CA LYS A 362 7.55 15.45 34.56
C LYS A 362 8.88 14.96 33.99
N ALA A 363 8.89 14.49 32.75
CA ALA A 363 10.14 14.11 32.08
C ALA A 363 11.07 15.31 31.85
N ARG A 364 10.53 16.50 31.57
CA ARG A 364 11.32 17.75 31.50
C ARG A 364 11.91 18.15 32.85
N LEU A 365 11.26 17.78 33.95
CA LEU A 365 11.74 17.93 35.32
C LEU A 365 12.68 16.79 35.77
N GLY A 366 13.05 15.87 34.87
CA GLY A 366 14.00 14.80 35.15
C GLY A 366 13.40 13.55 35.81
N TRP A 367 12.07 13.39 35.82
CA TRP A 367 11.46 12.16 36.33
C TRP A 367 11.77 10.97 35.42
N SER A 368 12.07 9.82 36.02
CA SER A 368 12.21 8.54 35.31
C SER A 368 10.86 8.02 34.83
N THR A 369 10.90 7.11 33.86
CA THR A 369 9.75 6.39 33.31
C THR A 369 8.91 5.73 34.42
N ASP A 370 9.57 4.98 35.30
CA ASP A 370 8.99 4.28 36.45
C ASP A 370 8.25 5.22 37.40
N ARG A 371 8.85 6.38 37.68
CA ARG A 371 8.26 7.40 38.54
C ARG A 371 7.04 8.05 37.89
N ILE A 372 7.08 8.29 36.58
CA ILE A 372 5.95 8.84 35.82
C ILE A 372 4.77 7.84 35.86
N LEU A 373 5.02 6.57 35.53
CA LEU A 373 3.97 5.54 35.51
C LEU A 373 3.40 5.28 36.90
N GLY A 374 4.26 5.12 37.91
CA GLY A 374 3.83 4.93 39.29
C GLY A 374 3.01 6.11 39.82
N TYR A 375 3.25 7.32 39.33
CA TYR A 375 2.43 8.48 39.70
C TYR A 375 0.99 8.36 39.21
N TYR A 376 0.78 7.99 37.94
CA TYR A 376 -0.56 7.94 37.34
C TYR A 376 -1.30 6.64 37.60
N TYR A 377 -0.59 5.55 37.90
CA TYR A 377 -1.15 4.21 38.01
C TYR A 377 -0.98 3.60 39.41
N GLY A 378 -1.23 4.38 40.47
CA GLY A 378 -1.33 3.87 41.85
C GLY A 378 -0.05 3.22 42.39
N GLY A 379 1.12 3.68 41.96
CA GLY A 379 2.43 3.16 42.37
C GLY A 379 2.94 1.97 41.56
N LEU A 380 2.16 1.46 40.60
CA LEU A 380 2.57 0.34 39.75
C LEU A 380 3.87 0.65 38.99
N GLN A 381 4.71 -0.37 38.87
CA GLN A 381 6.00 -0.31 38.20
C GLN A 381 5.97 -1.16 36.93
N PRO A 382 6.74 -0.80 35.89
CA PRO A 382 6.94 -1.66 34.72
C PRO A 382 7.50 -3.01 35.13
N GLN A 383 6.93 -4.07 34.58
CA GLN A 383 7.33 -5.46 34.83
C GLN A 383 7.37 -6.22 33.51
N PRO A 384 8.31 -7.16 33.34
CA PRO A 384 8.30 -8.07 32.19
C PRO A 384 7.00 -8.86 32.09
N PHE A 385 6.51 -9.09 30.87
CA PHE A 385 5.29 -9.85 30.62
C PHE A 385 5.37 -10.66 29.32
N PRO A 386 4.77 -11.88 29.25
CA PRO A 386 4.71 -12.67 28.03
C PRO A 386 4.04 -11.94 26.86
N GLU A 387 4.85 -11.58 25.86
CA GLU A 387 4.36 -10.85 24.70
C GLU A 387 3.69 -11.79 23.67
N PRO A 388 2.54 -11.40 23.08
CA PRO A 388 1.96 -12.12 21.96
C PRO A 388 2.84 -12.09 20.70
N GLY A 389 2.68 -13.08 19.84
CA GLY A 389 3.37 -13.12 18.55
C GLY A 389 2.81 -12.12 17.55
N LEU A 390 1.49 -12.12 17.36
CA LEU A 390 0.79 -11.28 16.38
C LEU A 390 -0.40 -10.55 17.00
N ILE A 391 -0.66 -9.33 16.54
CA ILE A 391 -1.86 -8.53 16.83
C ILE A 391 -2.65 -8.25 15.56
N HIS A 392 -3.98 -8.11 15.70
CA HIS A 392 -4.90 -7.72 14.64
C HIS A 392 -5.41 -6.29 14.88
N VAL A 393 -5.17 -5.38 13.93
CA VAL A 393 -5.57 -3.97 14.03
C VAL A 393 -6.56 -3.64 12.92
N ARG A 394 -7.77 -3.20 13.27
CA ARG A 394 -8.74 -2.64 12.32
C ARG A 394 -8.34 -1.21 11.98
N VAL A 395 -7.74 -1.02 10.80
CA VAL A 395 -7.13 0.27 10.40
C VAL A 395 -8.04 1.15 9.56
N ALA A 396 -8.99 0.57 8.83
CA ALA A 396 -9.93 1.33 8.03
C ALA A 396 -11.19 0.52 7.74
N THR A 397 -12.32 1.21 7.61
CA THR A 397 -13.61 0.68 7.16
C THR A 397 -14.19 1.63 6.12
N GLY A 398 -15.15 1.17 5.30
CA GLY A 398 -15.84 2.05 4.36
C GLY A 398 -15.02 2.46 3.12
N LEU A 399 -13.93 1.75 2.81
CA LEU A 399 -13.11 2.02 1.63
C LEU A 399 -13.81 1.56 0.34
N THR A 400 -13.74 2.33 -0.75
CA THR A 400 -14.17 1.86 -2.08
C THR A 400 -13.07 1.05 -2.78
N SER A 401 -11.81 1.42 -2.54
CA SER A 401 -10.65 0.70 -3.05
C SER A 401 -9.42 0.94 -2.19
N LEU A 402 -8.46 0.03 -2.30
CA LEU A 402 -7.13 0.21 -1.74
C LEU A 402 -6.06 -0.28 -2.70
N THR A 403 -4.95 0.45 -2.76
CA THR A 403 -3.75 0.06 -3.52
C THR A 403 -2.61 -0.18 -2.55
N THR A 404 -1.98 -1.33 -2.68
CA THR A 404 -0.81 -1.71 -1.90
C THR A 404 0.44 -1.67 -2.77
N SER A 405 1.55 -1.17 -2.23
CA SER A 405 2.86 -1.18 -2.88
C SER A 405 3.85 -1.86 -1.92
N PRO A 406 4.33 -3.07 -2.24
CA PRO A 406 5.19 -3.81 -1.33
C PRO A 406 6.63 -3.29 -1.39
N SER A 407 7.34 -3.35 -0.27
CA SER A 407 8.79 -3.06 -0.24
C SER A 407 9.64 -4.17 -0.86
N SER A 408 9.07 -5.37 -1.00
CA SER A 408 9.67 -6.58 -1.60
C SER A 408 8.61 -7.30 -2.45
N GLY A 409 8.82 -8.57 -2.84
CA GLY A 409 7.73 -9.35 -3.46
C GLY A 409 6.53 -9.52 -2.53
N VAL A 410 5.34 -9.79 -3.08
CA VAL A 410 4.11 -9.96 -2.29
C VAL A 410 3.41 -11.27 -2.67
N THR A 411 2.63 -11.83 -1.75
CA THR A 411 1.63 -12.86 -2.05
C THR A 411 0.23 -12.31 -1.87
N VAL A 412 -0.67 -12.67 -2.79
CA VAL A 412 -2.09 -12.35 -2.73
C VAL A 412 -2.84 -13.67 -2.73
N ASN A 413 -3.54 -13.99 -1.65
CA ASN A 413 -4.18 -15.30 -1.42
C ASN A 413 -3.21 -16.47 -1.69
N GLY A 414 -1.94 -16.31 -1.32
CA GLY A 414 -0.87 -17.30 -1.56
C GLY A 414 -0.19 -17.21 -2.94
N ARG A 415 -0.78 -16.53 -3.93
CA ARG A 415 -0.17 -16.34 -5.26
C ARG A 415 0.90 -15.25 -5.24
N HIS A 416 2.09 -15.54 -5.78
CA HIS A 416 3.14 -14.53 -5.91
C HIS A 416 2.82 -13.46 -6.96
N VAL A 417 3.03 -12.20 -6.60
CA VAL A 417 2.83 -11.03 -7.45
C VAL A 417 4.05 -10.11 -7.36
N SER A 418 4.40 -9.46 -8.48
CA SER A 418 5.48 -8.47 -8.56
C SER A 418 4.92 -7.07 -8.81
N GLY A 419 4.83 -6.25 -7.76
CA GLY A 419 4.43 -4.84 -7.85
C GLY A 419 3.15 -4.52 -7.07
N SER A 420 2.48 -3.42 -7.45
CA SER A 420 1.37 -2.85 -6.67
C SER A 420 0.03 -3.53 -6.94
N VAL A 421 -0.61 -4.04 -5.89
CA VAL A 421 -1.91 -4.74 -5.95
C VAL A 421 -3.03 -3.75 -5.61
N THR A 422 -4.10 -3.72 -6.41
CA THR A 422 -5.31 -2.94 -6.09
C THR A 422 -6.47 -3.86 -5.79
N VAL A 423 -7.17 -3.61 -4.68
CA VAL A 423 -8.42 -4.29 -4.32
C VAL A 423 -9.56 -3.28 -4.39
N ARG A 424 -10.64 -3.63 -5.07
CA ARG A 424 -11.86 -2.81 -5.15
C ARG A 424 -13.05 -3.57 -4.56
N GLY A 425 -13.91 -2.81 -3.88
CA GLY A 425 -15.23 -3.26 -3.44
C GLY A 425 -16.25 -3.27 -4.60
N GLY A 426 -17.53 -3.10 -4.27
CA GLY A 426 -18.66 -3.23 -5.20
C GLY A 426 -19.43 -4.53 -4.94
N ASP A 427 -20.10 -5.10 -5.95
CA ASP A 427 -20.89 -6.35 -5.77
C ASP A 427 -20.04 -7.56 -5.39
N ARG A 428 -18.77 -7.57 -5.82
CA ARG A 428 -17.78 -8.61 -5.52
C ARG A 428 -16.40 -7.99 -5.33
N LEU A 429 -15.53 -8.66 -4.57
CA LEU A 429 -14.13 -8.25 -4.47
C LEU A 429 -13.46 -8.40 -5.84
N GLN A 430 -12.85 -7.32 -6.30
CA GLN A 430 -12.02 -7.32 -7.51
C GLN A 430 -10.57 -7.06 -7.11
N VAL A 431 -9.68 -7.99 -7.49
CA VAL A 431 -8.25 -7.87 -7.26
C VAL A 431 -7.57 -7.64 -8.60
N THR A 432 -6.89 -6.50 -8.73
CA THR A 432 -6.08 -6.16 -9.89
C THR A 432 -4.60 -6.18 -9.50
N ASP A 433 -3.88 -7.16 -10.00
CA ASP A 433 -2.44 -7.28 -9.87
C ASP A 433 -1.76 -6.69 -11.11
N PRO A 434 -0.52 -6.16 -11.00
CA PRO A 434 0.25 -5.75 -12.16
C PRO A 434 0.51 -6.97 -13.05
N PRO A 435 0.56 -6.80 -14.38
CA PRO A 435 0.84 -7.92 -15.27
C PRO A 435 2.16 -8.59 -14.88
N PRO A 436 2.25 -9.94 -14.92
CA PRO A 436 3.46 -10.63 -14.50
C PRO A 436 4.68 -10.08 -15.21
N THR A 437 5.72 -9.73 -14.45
CA THR A 437 7.00 -9.29 -15.01
C THR A 437 7.54 -10.38 -15.93
N ALA A 438 7.55 -10.10 -17.23
CA ALA A 438 8.15 -10.95 -18.25
C ALA A 438 9.57 -11.38 -17.87
N ARG A 439 9.83 -12.69 -17.84
CA ARG A 439 11.15 -13.25 -17.53
C ARG A 439 11.91 -13.54 -18.84
N PHE A 440 13.18 -13.16 -18.87
CA PHE A 440 14.08 -13.59 -19.93
C PHE A 440 14.44 -15.06 -19.72
N HIS A 441 14.21 -15.90 -20.72
CA HIS A 441 14.79 -17.24 -20.78
C HIS A 441 15.89 -17.24 -21.82
N GLY A 442 17.09 -17.68 -21.44
CA GLY A 442 18.13 -17.92 -22.43
C GLY A 442 19.13 -18.98 -22.00
N SER A 443 19.71 -19.65 -22.99
CA SER A 443 20.68 -20.72 -22.78
C SER A 443 21.65 -20.83 -23.95
N VAL A 444 22.86 -21.30 -23.64
CA VAL A 444 23.88 -21.68 -24.63
C VAL A 444 24.10 -23.19 -24.52
N THR A 445 23.92 -23.91 -25.62
CA THR A 445 24.15 -25.36 -25.66
C THR A 445 24.99 -25.76 -26.87
N ARG A 446 25.64 -26.93 -26.81
CA ARG A 446 26.23 -27.55 -28.01
C ARG A 446 25.15 -27.84 -29.05
N ILE A 447 25.55 -27.95 -30.32
CA ILE A 447 24.64 -28.38 -31.40
C ILE A 447 24.25 -29.84 -31.15
N SER A 448 22.97 -30.09 -30.87
CA SER A 448 22.46 -31.45 -30.67
C SER A 448 22.53 -32.26 -31.97
N PRO A 449 22.56 -33.61 -31.92
CA PRO A 449 22.47 -34.46 -33.10
C PRO A 449 21.27 -34.12 -34.00
N THR A 450 20.11 -33.83 -33.38
CA THR A 450 18.88 -33.44 -34.09
C THR A 450 18.99 -32.08 -34.80
N LEU A 451 19.74 -31.12 -34.22
CA LEU A 451 19.98 -29.83 -34.86
C LEU A 451 21.07 -29.95 -35.93
N ARG A 452 22.08 -30.80 -35.72
CA ARG A 452 23.15 -31.08 -36.70
C ARG A 452 22.55 -31.50 -38.04
N VAL A 453 21.59 -32.43 -38.05
CA VAL A 453 20.89 -32.86 -39.29
C VAL A 453 20.19 -31.70 -40.00
N LYS A 454 19.71 -30.69 -39.26
CA LYS A 454 19.04 -29.51 -39.85
C LYS A 454 20.01 -28.45 -40.40
N LEU A 455 21.25 -28.44 -39.90
CA LEU A 455 22.27 -27.46 -40.29
C LEU A 455 23.13 -27.97 -41.46
N VAL A 456 23.51 -29.25 -41.44
CA VAL A 456 24.37 -29.86 -42.47
C VAL A 456 23.65 -29.86 -43.83
N GLY A 457 24.35 -29.41 -44.88
CA GLY A 457 23.83 -29.26 -46.24
C GLY A 457 22.94 -28.03 -46.44
N ARG A 458 22.64 -27.28 -45.36
CA ARG A 458 21.77 -26.09 -45.39
C ARG A 458 22.51 -24.82 -44.99
N ASP A 459 22.90 -24.75 -43.73
CA ASP A 459 23.57 -23.61 -43.10
C ASP A 459 25.06 -23.87 -42.91
N TRP A 460 25.46 -25.16 -42.83
CA TRP A 460 26.83 -25.66 -42.70
C TRP A 460 27.09 -26.74 -43.76
N HIS A 461 28.32 -26.83 -44.28
CA HIS A 461 28.76 -27.89 -45.18
C HIS A 461 30.28 -28.12 -45.05
N PRO A 462 30.84 -29.23 -45.57
CA PRO A 462 32.28 -29.39 -45.68
C PRO A 462 32.91 -28.19 -46.41
N GLY A 463 33.97 -27.63 -45.85
CA GLY A 463 34.60 -26.39 -46.33
C GLY A 463 34.19 -25.10 -45.59
N CYS A 464 33.24 -25.17 -44.65
CA CYS A 464 32.96 -24.04 -43.76
C CYS A 464 34.11 -23.78 -42.78
N PRO A 465 34.42 -22.52 -42.45
CA PRO A 465 35.61 -22.16 -41.68
C PRO A 465 35.50 -22.53 -40.20
N VAL A 466 34.30 -22.81 -39.71
CA VAL A 466 34.06 -23.21 -38.32
C VAL A 466 33.53 -24.64 -38.30
N PRO A 467 34.24 -25.59 -37.66
CA PRO A 467 33.71 -26.94 -37.42
C PRO A 467 32.37 -26.86 -36.71
N ILE A 468 31.42 -27.71 -37.10
CA ILE A 468 30.06 -27.68 -36.53
C ILE A 468 30.04 -27.93 -35.01
N ASP A 469 31.04 -28.65 -34.48
CA ASP A 469 31.25 -28.87 -33.04
C ASP A 469 31.68 -27.61 -32.27
N HIS A 470 32.20 -26.60 -32.98
CA HIS A 470 32.58 -25.31 -32.43
C HIS A 470 31.46 -24.25 -32.59
N LEU A 471 30.28 -24.66 -33.07
CA LEU A 471 29.07 -23.84 -33.04
C LEU A 471 28.26 -24.09 -31.76
N ARG A 472 27.50 -23.09 -31.33
CA ARG A 472 26.58 -23.19 -30.20
C ARG A 472 25.19 -22.73 -30.60
N LEU A 473 24.18 -23.40 -30.07
CA LEU A 473 22.79 -22.96 -30.11
C LEU A 473 22.57 -22.00 -28.93
N VAL A 474 22.26 -20.76 -29.26
CA VAL A 474 21.85 -19.73 -28.31
C VAL A 474 20.33 -19.59 -28.41
N ARG A 475 19.60 -20.00 -27.37
CA ARG A 475 18.15 -19.79 -27.27
C ARG A 475 17.88 -18.56 -26.44
N VAL A 476 17.00 -17.68 -26.92
CA VAL A 476 16.69 -16.39 -26.27
C VAL A 476 15.20 -16.08 -26.33
N SER A 477 14.66 -15.58 -25.22
CA SER A 477 13.34 -14.93 -25.20
C SER A 477 13.45 -13.55 -25.84
N TYR A 478 12.47 -13.19 -26.65
CA TYR A 478 12.38 -11.88 -27.31
C TYR A 478 10.93 -11.40 -27.41
N TRP A 479 10.75 -10.09 -27.54
CA TRP A 479 9.45 -9.47 -27.76
C TRP A 479 9.13 -9.41 -29.25
N THR A 480 7.97 -9.91 -29.67
CA THR A 480 7.46 -9.72 -31.04
C THR A 480 6.94 -8.30 -31.25
N PHE A 481 6.70 -7.92 -32.50
CA PHE A 481 6.06 -6.63 -32.82
C PHE A 481 4.65 -6.48 -32.21
N SER A 482 3.98 -7.60 -31.92
CA SER A 482 2.70 -7.66 -31.22
C SER A 482 2.81 -7.65 -29.69
N GLY A 483 4.01 -7.44 -29.12
CA GLY A 483 4.24 -7.43 -27.68
C GLY A 483 4.13 -8.80 -27.01
N ARG A 484 4.21 -9.92 -27.76
CA ARG A 484 4.23 -11.28 -27.20
C ARG A 484 5.66 -11.75 -26.99
N ILE A 485 5.89 -12.57 -25.97
CA ILE A 485 7.19 -13.20 -25.73
C ILE A 485 7.28 -14.49 -26.55
N ARG A 486 8.37 -14.67 -27.28
CA ARG A 486 8.70 -15.93 -27.96
C ARG A 486 10.11 -16.38 -27.63
N LEU A 487 10.38 -17.68 -27.77
CA LEU A 487 11.72 -18.25 -27.67
C LEU A 487 12.24 -18.52 -29.08
N GLY A 488 13.45 -18.05 -29.39
CA GLY A 488 14.06 -18.14 -30.71
C GLY A 488 15.49 -18.71 -30.69
N PRO A 489 15.90 -19.47 -31.71
CA PRO A 489 17.27 -19.99 -31.82
C PRO A 489 18.18 -19.10 -32.67
N LEU A 490 19.40 -18.88 -32.21
CA LEU A 490 20.54 -18.38 -32.96
C LEU A 490 21.65 -19.43 -32.93
N VAL A 491 22.40 -19.56 -34.03
CA VAL A 491 23.62 -20.38 -34.05
C VAL A 491 24.79 -19.43 -34.24
N VAL A 492 25.79 -19.51 -33.38
CA VAL A 492 27.00 -18.66 -33.39
C VAL A 492 28.22 -19.50 -33.05
N ALA A 493 29.42 -18.96 -33.27
CA ALA A 493 30.63 -19.62 -32.79
C ALA A 493 30.67 -19.66 -31.26
N GLU A 494 31.25 -20.73 -30.71
CA GLU A 494 31.40 -20.92 -29.27
C GLU A 494 31.98 -19.70 -28.56
N ARG A 495 33.02 -19.10 -29.13
CA ARG A 495 33.73 -17.94 -28.54
C ARG A 495 32.87 -16.70 -28.33
N VAL A 496 31.75 -16.53 -29.04
CA VAL A 496 30.86 -15.35 -28.91
C VAL A 496 29.50 -15.70 -28.30
N ALA A 497 29.25 -16.96 -27.94
CA ALA A 497 27.92 -17.42 -27.61
C ALA A 497 27.34 -16.79 -26.33
N GLN A 498 28.18 -16.57 -25.31
CA GLN A 498 27.77 -15.91 -24.07
C GLN A 498 27.55 -14.41 -24.26
N ASP A 499 28.38 -13.74 -25.06
CA ASP A 499 28.24 -12.33 -25.37
C ASP A 499 26.94 -12.06 -26.13
N VAL A 500 26.62 -12.89 -27.12
CA VAL A 500 25.36 -12.81 -27.85
C VAL A 500 24.16 -13.08 -26.93
N LEU A 501 24.24 -14.07 -26.03
CA LEU A 501 23.20 -14.30 -25.03
C LEU A 501 22.98 -13.05 -24.15
N TRP A 502 24.06 -12.40 -23.71
CA TRP A 502 24.01 -11.18 -22.92
C TRP A 502 23.38 -10.00 -23.68
N VAL A 503 23.71 -9.82 -24.97
CA VAL A 503 23.08 -8.80 -25.83
C VAL A 503 21.57 -8.98 -25.86
N PHE A 504 21.09 -10.19 -26.14
CA PHE A 504 19.65 -10.46 -26.24
C PHE A 504 18.93 -10.37 -24.89
N HIS A 505 19.61 -10.61 -23.77
CA HIS A 505 19.08 -10.30 -22.44
C HIS A 505 18.81 -8.80 -22.30
N ARG A 506 19.76 -7.93 -22.72
CA ARG A 506 19.58 -6.47 -22.69
C ARG A 506 18.48 -6.00 -23.63
N LEU A 507 18.38 -6.57 -24.84
CA LEU A 507 17.28 -6.26 -25.76
C LEU A 507 15.92 -6.62 -25.15
N PHE A 508 15.84 -7.77 -24.48
CA PHE A 508 14.62 -8.22 -23.81
C PHE A 508 14.23 -7.30 -22.65
N GLN A 509 15.19 -6.88 -21.83
CA GLN A 509 14.99 -5.91 -20.74
C GLN A 509 14.49 -4.56 -21.28
N ALA A 510 15.05 -4.09 -22.38
CA ALA A 510 14.67 -2.85 -23.04
C ALA A 510 13.39 -2.96 -23.88
N ARG A 511 12.76 -4.14 -23.93
CA ARG A 511 11.60 -4.45 -24.78
C ARG A 511 11.80 -4.12 -26.26
N PHE A 512 13.03 -4.25 -26.77
CA PHE A 512 13.32 -4.03 -28.18
C PHE A 512 12.57 -5.09 -29.03
N PRO A 513 11.69 -4.68 -29.95
CA PRO A 513 10.83 -5.61 -30.65
C PRO A 513 11.59 -6.27 -31.83
N ILE A 514 11.47 -7.59 -31.94
CA ILE A 514 12.09 -8.44 -32.97
C ILE A 514 10.97 -9.25 -33.63
N HIS A 515 10.85 -9.19 -34.95
CA HIS A 515 9.73 -9.85 -35.64
C HIS A 515 9.80 -11.38 -35.44
N ARG A 516 10.94 -11.97 -35.79
CA ARG A 516 11.20 -13.40 -35.63
C ARG A 516 12.69 -13.68 -35.50
N ILE A 517 13.06 -14.57 -34.57
CA ILE A 517 14.39 -15.16 -34.49
C ILE A 517 14.33 -16.61 -35.00
N GLY A 518 15.29 -17.03 -35.81
CA GLY A 518 15.36 -18.42 -36.26
C GLY A 518 16.56 -18.75 -37.13
N LEU A 519 16.62 -20.04 -37.52
CA LEU A 519 17.68 -20.52 -38.41
C LEU A 519 17.43 -20.02 -39.84
N PRO A 520 18.47 -19.50 -40.52
CA PRO A 520 18.35 -19.06 -41.90
C PRO A 520 17.99 -20.22 -42.84
N PRO A 521 17.52 -19.93 -44.07
CA PRO A 521 17.35 -20.96 -45.08
C PRO A 521 18.70 -21.34 -45.68
N ARG A 522 18.74 -22.39 -46.52
CA ARG A 522 19.91 -22.67 -47.36
C ARG A 522 20.28 -21.42 -48.12
N TYR A 523 21.56 -21.04 -48.07
CA TYR A 523 22.02 -19.91 -48.85
C TYR A 523 21.83 -20.19 -50.34
N ARG A 524 21.32 -19.18 -51.05
CA ARG A 524 21.32 -19.12 -52.50
C ARG A 524 21.61 -17.68 -52.93
N PRO A 525 22.27 -17.46 -54.07
CA PRO A 525 22.42 -16.11 -54.61
C PRO A 525 21.07 -15.39 -54.76
N PRO A 526 21.04 -14.05 -54.57
CA PRO A 526 19.84 -13.25 -54.81
C PRO A 526 19.31 -13.45 -56.24
N ARG A 527 18.00 -13.53 -56.40
CA ARG A 527 17.30 -13.62 -57.68
C ARG A 527 16.26 -12.50 -57.79
N PRO A 528 15.83 -12.11 -59.01
CA PRO A 528 14.78 -11.09 -59.19
C PRO A 528 13.50 -11.34 -58.38
N SER A 529 13.13 -12.60 -58.14
CA SER A 529 11.96 -12.96 -57.33
C SER A 529 12.08 -12.60 -55.84
N ASP A 530 13.30 -12.43 -55.31
CA ASP A 530 13.51 -12.01 -53.92
C ASP A 530 13.01 -10.59 -53.66
N TRP A 531 12.83 -9.79 -54.71
CA TRP A 531 12.22 -8.45 -54.67
C TRP A 531 10.86 -8.44 -53.99
N TYR A 532 10.05 -9.48 -54.17
CA TYR A 532 8.69 -9.59 -53.61
C TYR A 532 8.65 -10.26 -52.23
N SER A 533 9.79 -10.69 -51.70
CA SER A 533 9.83 -11.44 -50.45
C SER A 533 9.69 -10.53 -49.23
N THR A 534 8.76 -10.88 -48.35
CA THR A 534 8.49 -10.21 -47.06
C THR A 534 9.20 -10.87 -45.88
N ARG A 535 10.21 -11.70 -46.16
CA ARG A 535 10.91 -12.44 -45.12
C ARG A 535 11.69 -11.49 -44.22
N ASP A 536 11.37 -11.56 -42.93
CA ASP A 536 12.01 -10.77 -41.90
C ASP A 536 12.40 -11.68 -40.73
N LEU A 537 13.66 -12.09 -40.73
CA LEU A 537 14.20 -13.12 -39.84
C LEU A 537 15.54 -12.65 -39.28
N THR A 538 15.58 -12.46 -37.96
CA THR A 538 16.82 -12.28 -37.21
C THR A 538 17.56 -13.61 -37.11
N ALA A 539 18.79 -13.64 -37.62
CA ALA A 539 19.59 -14.86 -37.76
C ALA A 539 21.09 -14.56 -37.63
N ALA A 540 21.88 -15.59 -37.35
CA ALA A 540 23.32 -15.46 -37.11
C ALA A 540 24.15 -16.33 -38.08
N PHE A 541 24.41 -17.60 -37.78
CA PHE A 541 25.27 -18.43 -38.62
C PHE A 541 24.62 -18.82 -39.96
N ASN A 542 25.35 -18.59 -41.06
CA ASN A 542 25.04 -19.09 -42.39
C ASN A 542 26.33 -19.12 -43.20
N CYS A 543 26.82 -20.30 -43.55
CA CYS A 543 28.07 -20.47 -44.29
C CYS A 543 27.88 -20.13 -45.76
N ARG A 544 28.38 -18.96 -46.17
CA ARG A 544 28.23 -18.38 -47.50
C ARG A 544 29.37 -17.41 -47.86
N PRO A 545 29.58 -17.12 -49.15
CA PRO A 545 30.34 -15.95 -49.58
C PRO A 545 29.72 -14.64 -49.08
N ALA A 546 30.53 -13.60 -48.93
CA ALA A 546 30.07 -12.25 -48.69
C ALA A 546 29.29 -11.72 -49.89
N THR A 547 28.19 -11.02 -49.63
CA THR A 547 27.33 -10.45 -50.67
C THR A 547 28.14 -9.46 -51.51
N GLY A 548 28.16 -9.65 -52.83
CA GLY A 548 28.89 -8.76 -53.75
C GLY A 548 30.41 -8.97 -53.80
N ASN A 549 30.97 -9.92 -53.05
CA ASN A 549 32.41 -10.22 -53.08
C ASN A 549 32.67 -11.75 -53.17
N PRO A 550 32.58 -12.33 -54.38
CA PRO A 550 32.85 -13.74 -54.61
C PRO A 550 34.28 -14.12 -54.17
N GLY A 551 34.43 -15.18 -53.38
CA GLY A 551 35.73 -15.64 -52.87
C GLY A 551 36.07 -15.18 -51.45
N VAL A 552 35.37 -14.19 -50.90
CA VAL A 552 35.49 -13.78 -49.49
C VAL A 552 34.34 -14.37 -48.69
N LEU A 553 34.63 -14.98 -47.53
CA LEU A 553 33.59 -15.52 -46.65
C LEU A 553 32.95 -14.43 -45.79
N SER A 554 31.62 -14.48 -45.64
CA SER A 554 30.88 -13.59 -44.77
C SER A 554 31.21 -13.83 -43.29
N GLN A 555 31.11 -12.81 -42.44
CA GLN A 555 31.19 -12.97 -40.97
C GLN A 555 30.13 -13.94 -40.42
N HIS A 556 29.00 -14.11 -41.12
CA HIS A 556 28.02 -15.16 -40.82
C HIS A 556 28.59 -16.58 -40.94
N SER A 557 29.57 -16.80 -41.83
CA SER A 557 30.25 -18.10 -42.02
C SER A 557 31.17 -18.46 -40.85
N TYR A 558 31.63 -17.45 -40.11
CA TYR A 558 32.41 -17.63 -38.88
C TYR A 558 31.53 -17.69 -37.63
N GLY A 559 30.22 -17.49 -37.75
CA GLY A 559 29.31 -17.38 -36.61
C GLY A 559 29.58 -16.14 -35.76
N TRP A 560 30.13 -15.08 -36.37
CA TRP A 560 30.51 -13.81 -35.72
C TRP A 560 29.65 -12.63 -36.17
N ALA A 561 28.45 -12.92 -36.69
CA ALA A 561 27.52 -11.89 -37.12
C ALA A 561 26.08 -12.24 -36.74
N VAL A 562 25.27 -11.21 -36.54
CA VAL A 562 23.82 -11.29 -36.32
C VAL A 562 23.16 -10.22 -37.19
N ASP A 563 22.22 -10.63 -38.04
CA ASP A 563 21.33 -9.73 -38.74
C ASP A 563 20.05 -9.55 -37.92
N VAL A 564 19.63 -8.32 -37.63
CA VAL A 564 18.45 -8.00 -36.79
C VAL A 564 17.37 -7.31 -37.62
N ASN A 565 16.18 -7.92 -37.66
CA ASN A 565 15.00 -7.46 -38.42
C ASN A 565 15.35 -6.96 -39.85
N PRO A 566 15.84 -7.81 -40.76
CA PRO A 566 16.28 -7.44 -42.11
C PRO A 566 15.28 -6.62 -42.96
N LEU A 567 13.97 -6.68 -42.65
CA LEU A 567 12.99 -5.89 -43.39
C LEU A 567 12.95 -4.43 -42.92
N GLN A 568 13.02 -4.19 -41.61
CA GLN A 568 13.07 -2.85 -41.00
C GLN A 568 14.47 -2.23 -41.11
N ASN A 569 15.49 -3.06 -41.24
CA ASN A 569 16.89 -2.66 -41.28
C ASN A 569 17.58 -3.21 -42.54
N PRO A 570 17.22 -2.70 -43.73
CA PRO A 570 17.72 -3.29 -44.97
C PRO A 570 19.20 -3.05 -45.21
N TYR A 571 19.82 -3.98 -45.95
CA TYR A 571 21.01 -3.70 -46.74
C TYR A 571 20.66 -2.73 -47.89
N VAL A 572 21.47 -1.69 -48.04
CA VAL A 572 21.40 -0.65 -49.08
C VAL A 572 22.72 -0.66 -49.84
N GLY A 573 22.64 -1.01 -51.13
CA GLY A 573 23.79 -1.02 -52.02
C GLY A 573 24.33 0.39 -52.31
N THR A 574 25.48 0.46 -52.97
CA THR A 574 26.09 1.73 -53.42
C THR A 574 25.20 2.52 -54.37
N ASP A 575 24.27 1.85 -55.05
CA ASP A 575 23.26 2.47 -55.93
C ASP A 575 22.00 2.96 -55.16
N GLY A 576 22.03 2.91 -53.84
CA GLY A 576 20.91 3.30 -52.97
C GLY A 576 19.75 2.32 -52.96
N LYS A 577 19.85 1.17 -53.64
CA LYS A 577 18.74 0.22 -53.75
C LYS A 577 18.76 -0.81 -52.63
N VAL A 578 17.57 -1.26 -52.29
CA VAL A 578 17.31 -2.38 -51.37
C VAL A 578 16.99 -3.64 -52.15
N LEU A 579 17.30 -4.79 -51.55
CA LEU A 579 17.02 -6.10 -52.16
C LEU A 579 15.52 -6.47 -52.17
N ARG A 580 14.68 -5.79 -51.37
CA ARG A 580 13.26 -6.15 -51.16
C ARG A 580 12.36 -4.92 -51.31
N ARG A 581 11.28 -5.03 -52.07
CA ARG A 581 10.28 -3.96 -52.24
C ARG A 581 9.70 -3.49 -50.92
N ALA A 582 9.38 -4.44 -50.04
CA ALA A 582 8.75 -4.17 -48.76
C ALA A 582 9.68 -3.45 -47.76
N ALA A 583 11.00 -3.38 -48.04
CA ALA A 583 11.94 -2.64 -47.22
C ALA A 583 12.05 -1.14 -47.57
N LYS A 584 11.53 -0.72 -48.74
CA LYS A 584 11.62 0.66 -49.22
C LYS A 584 11.18 1.73 -48.21
N PRO A 585 10.07 1.55 -47.45
CA PRO A 585 9.65 2.55 -46.47
C PRO A 585 10.69 2.81 -45.37
N TYR A 586 11.54 1.83 -45.05
CA TYR A 586 12.53 1.94 -43.98
C TYR A 586 13.87 2.55 -44.44
N LEU A 587 13.97 2.97 -45.71
CA LEU A 587 15.06 3.82 -46.19
C LEU A 587 15.01 5.21 -45.56
N ASP A 588 13.80 5.71 -45.26
CA ASP A 588 13.62 6.91 -44.46
C ASP A 588 14.02 6.63 -43.02
N ARG A 589 15.22 7.09 -42.63
CA ARG A 589 15.75 6.90 -41.27
C ARG A 589 15.19 7.91 -40.25
N THR A 590 14.29 8.81 -40.66
CA THR A 590 13.51 9.65 -39.73
C THR A 590 12.32 8.89 -39.15
N LEU A 591 11.87 7.83 -39.82
CA LEU A 591 10.79 6.96 -39.37
C LEU A 591 11.15 6.25 -38.05
N ARG A 592 10.19 6.20 -37.11
CA ARG A 592 10.29 5.41 -35.88
C ARG A 592 9.32 4.23 -35.93
N ALA A 593 9.74 3.13 -36.56
CA ALA A 593 8.96 1.90 -36.64
C ALA A 593 9.44 0.83 -35.64
N PRO A 594 8.56 -0.10 -35.18
CA PRO A 594 8.97 -1.21 -34.33
C PRO A 594 10.10 -2.03 -34.96
N GLY A 595 11.22 -2.16 -34.24
CA GLY A 595 12.33 -3.02 -34.62
C GLY A 595 13.35 -2.36 -35.56
N MET A 596 13.14 -1.10 -35.91
CA MET A 596 14.06 -0.26 -36.69
C MET A 596 15.19 0.27 -35.79
N ILE A 597 16.42 0.23 -36.31
CA ILE A 597 17.66 0.49 -35.56
C ILE A 597 18.26 1.84 -35.93
N HIS A 598 18.50 2.68 -34.94
CA HIS A 598 19.11 3.99 -35.13
C HIS A 598 20.43 4.12 -34.37
N PRO A 599 21.30 5.08 -34.78
CA PRO A 599 22.49 5.40 -34.02
C PRO A 599 22.16 5.65 -32.55
N GLY A 600 22.90 4.98 -31.67
CA GLY A 600 22.71 5.08 -30.23
C GLY A 600 21.58 4.22 -29.66
N ASP A 601 20.78 3.49 -30.44
CA ASP A 601 19.74 2.60 -29.88
C ASP A 601 20.32 1.50 -28.97
N VAL A 602 19.47 0.94 -28.10
CA VAL A 602 19.90 -0.10 -27.14
C VAL A 602 20.56 -1.30 -27.83
N VAL A 603 20.16 -1.63 -29.05
CA VAL A 603 20.77 -2.71 -29.84
C VAL A 603 22.18 -2.36 -30.30
N VAL A 604 22.39 -1.15 -30.81
CA VAL A 604 23.72 -0.66 -31.21
C VAL A 604 24.65 -0.63 -29.99
N ARG A 605 24.20 -0.04 -28.88
CA ARG A 605 25.01 0.03 -27.65
C ARG A 605 25.30 -1.34 -27.05
N SER A 606 24.39 -2.30 -27.17
CA SER A 606 24.60 -3.65 -26.60
C SER A 606 25.61 -4.45 -27.43
N PHE A 607 25.56 -4.37 -28.76
CA PHE A 607 26.59 -5.00 -29.60
C PHE A 607 27.95 -4.29 -29.48
N ALA A 608 27.98 -2.95 -29.43
CA ALA A 608 29.20 -2.21 -29.19
C ALA A 608 29.87 -2.57 -27.85
N ALA A 609 29.08 -2.84 -26.80
CA ALA A 609 29.59 -3.24 -25.48
C ALA A 609 30.30 -4.61 -25.47
N ILE A 610 30.05 -5.46 -26.46
CA ILE A 610 30.78 -6.73 -26.66
C ILE A 610 31.85 -6.61 -27.76
N GLY A 611 32.18 -5.39 -28.17
CA GLY A 611 33.21 -5.11 -29.20
C GLY A 611 32.76 -5.34 -30.64
N TRP A 612 31.46 -5.46 -30.92
CA TRP A 612 30.95 -5.64 -32.28
C TRP A 612 30.61 -4.30 -32.94
N SER A 613 30.85 -4.22 -34.25
CA SER A 613 30.53 -3.06 -35.06
C SER A 613 29.16 -3.19 -35.73
N TRP A 614 28.54 -2.06 -36.06
CA TRP A 614 27.25 -2.00 -36.74
C TRP A 614 27.40 -1.56 -38.20
N GLY A 615 26.81 -2.30 -39.13
CA GLY A 615 26.86 -2.01 -40.57
C GLY A 615 26.14 -0.72 -40.98
N GLY A 616 25.31 -0.14 -40.10
CA GLY A 616 24.75 1.19 -40.30
C GLY A 616 25.80 2.32 -40.29
N ASP A 617 26.97 2.08 -39.69
CA ASP A 617 28.05 3.06 -39.60
C ASP A 617 29.04 2.97 -40.78
N TRP A 618 28.88 2.01 -41.70
CA TRP A 618 29.76 1.86 -42.87
C TRP A 618 29.59 3.00 -43.89
N ASN A 619 30.68 3.38 -44.57
CA ASN A 619 30.70 4.58 -45.43
C ASN A 619 30.30 4.33 -46.90
N THR A 620 30.50 3.12 -47.42
CA THR A 620 30.28 2.82 -48.85
C THR A 620 28.91 2.20 -49.11
N ILE A 621 28.50 1.26 -48.27
CA ILE A 621 27.19 0.61 -48.25
C ILE A 621 26.58 0.80 -46.86
N LYS A 622 25.26 0.64 -46.73
CA LYS A 622 24.61 0.62 -45.42
C LYS A 622 24.00 -0.75 -45.19
N ASP A 623 24.45 -1.47 -44.18
CA ASP A 623 23.86 -2.74 -43.77
C ASP A 623 23.22 -2.61 -42.37
N TYR A 624 22.03 -1.99 -42.32
CA TYR A 624 21.41 -1.61 -41.05
C TYR A 624 21.06 -2.81 -40.16
N MET A 625 20.85 -4.00 -40.73
CA MET A 625 20.57 -5.21 -39.95
C MET A 625 21.83 -5.78 -39.29
N HIS A 626 23.00 -5.48 -39.85
CA HIS A 626 24.19 -6.28 -39.62
C HIS A 626 25.01 -5.81 -38.42
N PHE A 627 25.30 -6.74 -37.52
CA PHE A 627 26.27 -6.58 -36.45
C PHE A 627 27.32 -7.67 -36.57
N SER A 628 28.60 -7.33 -36.55
CA SER A 628 29.68 -8.32 -36.63
C SER A 628 30.89 -7.96 -35.78
N LEU A 629 31.62 -9.00 -35.36
CA LEU A 629 32.80 -8.89 -34.51
C LEU A 629 33.93 -8.07 -35.17
N THR A 630 34.08 -8.17 -36.49
CA THR A 630 35.18 -7.50 -37.23
C THR A 630 34.75 -6.26 -37.99
N GLY A 631 33.46 -5.92 -37.96
CA GLY A 631 32.91 -4.78 -38.69
C GLY A 631 33.01 -4.90 -40.21
N ARG A 632 32.94 -6.12 -40.73
CA ARG A 632 32.98 -6.46 -42.15
C ARG A 632 31.83 -7.37 -42.55
#